data_AF-A0A0F9FJ06-F1
#
_entry.id   AF-A0A0F9FJ06-F1
#
_cell.length_a   1.000
_cell.length_b   1.000
_cell.length_c   1.000
_cell.angle_alpha   90.00
_cell.angle_beta   90.00
_cell.angle_gamma   90.00
#
_symmetry.space_group_name_H-M   'P 1'
#
loop_
_entity.id
_entity.type
_entity.pdbx_description
1 polymer ?
#
loop_
_entity_poly.entity_id
_entity_poly.type
_entity_poly.pdbx_seq_one_letter_code
_entity_poly.pdbx_strand_id
1 'polypeptide(L)' 'MAARGRKAHKPKLGTGKRFAALKKNLAKKGARNPGGLAAFIGRKKFGKKRFAALGAAGRRRKARK' A
#
# COMPACT_ATOMS: atom_id res chain seq x y z
N MET A 1 5.49 -6.28 -32.92
CA MET A 1 4.48 -5.32 -32.38
C MET A 1 4.57 -5.29 -30.86
N ALA A 2 4.77 -4.10 -30.29
CA ALA A 2 5.14 -3.90 -28.89
C ALA A 2 4.01 -4.23 -27.89
N ALA A 3 4.18 -5.29 -27.11
CA ALA A 3 3.45 -5.47 -25.85
C ALA A 3 4.00 -4.49 -24.80
N ARG A 4 3.69 -3.19 -24.97
CA ARG A 4 3.90 -2.19 -23.92
C ARG A 4 3.02 -2.59 -22.75
N GLY A 5 3.63 -3.23 -21.74
CA GLY A 5 2.98 -3.68 -20.53
C GLY A 5 2.03 -2.62 -19.99
N ARG A 6 0.74 -2.95 -19.95
CA ARG A 6 -0.27 -2.10 -19.32
C ARG A 6 0.16 -1.90 -17.88
N LYS A 7 0.75 -0.74 -17.56
CA LYS A 7 1.01 -0.31 -16.19
C LYS A 7 -0.36 -0.20 -15.53
N ALA A 8 -0.85 -1.30 -14.96
CA ALA A 8 -2.09 -1.33 -14.18
C ALA A 8 -2.07 -0.11 -13.28
N HIS A 9 -3.01 0.83 -13.51
CA HIS A 9 -3.00 2.14 -12.88
C HIS A 9 -2.79 1.96 -11.38
N LYS A 10 -1.57 2.24 -10.90
CA LYS A 10 -1.21 2.00 -9.51
C LYS A 10 -2.18 2.86 -8.71
N PRO A 11 -3.03 2.28 -7.84
CA PRO A 11 -4.12 3.01 -7.20
C PRO A 11 -3.60 4.28 -6.54
N LYS A 12 -4.38 5.37 -6.59
CA LYS A 12 -3.94 6.68 -6.07
C LYS A 12 -3.34 6.53 -4.67
N LEU A 13 -2.21 7.19 -4.43
CA LEU A 13 -1.57 7.24 -3.11
C LEU A 13 -2.58 7.78 -2.08
N GLY A 14 -2.57 7.22 -0.87
CA GLY A 14 -3.48 7.64 0.21
C GLY A 14 -4.87 6.98 0.18
N THR A 15 -5.11 6.01 -0.72
CA THR A 15 -6.34 5.19 -0.72
C THR A 15 -6.24 3.94 0.16
N GLY A 16 -5.07 3.63 0.71
CA GLY A 16 -4.80 2.36 1.42
C GLY A 16 -4.71 1.13 0.51
N LYS A 17 -5.19 1.20 -0.75
CA LYS A 17 -5.21 0.06 -1.68
C LYS A 17 -3.81 -0.51 -1.99
N ARG A 18 -2.80 0.35 -2.10
CA ARG A 18 -1.40 -0.10 -2.29
C ARG A 18 -0.88 -0.89 -1.08
N PHE A 19 -1.24 -0.46 0.13
CA PHE A 19 -0.88 -1.17 1.36
C PHE A 19 -1.61 -2.51 1.47
N ALA A 20 -2.90 -2.55 1.14
CA ALA A 20 -3.70 -3.77 1.12
C ALA A 20 -3.17 -4.81 0.10
N ALA A 21 -2.79 -4.36 -1.10
CA ALA A 21 -2.17 -5.22 -2.10
C ALA A 21 -0.82 -5.78 -1.63
N LEU A 22 0.02 -4.95 -1.00
CA LEU A 22 1.28 -5.40 -0.41
C LEU A 22 1.04 -6.43 0.69
N LYS A 23 0.10 -6.17 1.61
CA LYS A 23 -0.28 -7.11 2.68
C LYS A 23 -0.75 -8.45 2.09
N LYS A 24 -1.61 -8.44 1.06
CA LYS A 24 -2.07 -9.67 0.39
C LYS A 24 -0.90 -10.44 -0.23
N ASN A 25 0.01 -9.76 -0.92
CA ASN A 25 1.17 -10.42 -1.52
C ASN A 25 2.13 -10.99 -0.46
N LEU A 26 2.32 -10.29 0.66
CA LEU A 26 3.14 -10.79 1.77
C LEU A 26 2.48 -11.97 2.48
N ALA A 27 1.16 -11.94 2.66
CA ALA A 27 0.42 -13.07 3.21
C ALA A 27 0.54 -14.31 2.33
N LYS A 28 0.43 -14.15 0.99
CA LYS A 28 0.65 -15.24 0.03
C LYS A 28 2.06 -15.83 0.08
N LYS A 29 3.04 -15.05 0.50
CA LYS A 29 4.44 -15.49 0.67
C LYS A 29 4.71 -16.16 2.02
N GLY A 30 3.70 -16.34 2.86
CA GLY A 30 3.86 -16.96 4.18
C GLY A 30 4.42 -16.02 5.25
N ALA A 31 4.32 -14.70 5.07
CA ALA A 31 4.74 -13.78 6.13
C ALA A 31 3.87 -13.98 7.38
N ARG A 32 4.50 -14.32 8.52
CA ARG A 32 3.85 -14.46 9.83
C ARG A 32 3.05 -13.21 10.25
N ASN A 33 3.60 -12.02 9.98
CA ASN A 33 2.91 -10.75 10.20
C ASN A 33 2.98 -9.88 8.93
N PRO A 34 2.06 -10.09 7.96
CA PRO A 34 2.10 -9.39 6.68
C PRO A 34 1.76 -7.90 6.84
N GLY A 35 1.02 -7.53 7.90
CA GLY A 35 0.67 -6.13 8.20
C GLY A 35 1.86 -5.34 8.74
N GLY A 36 2.58 -5.90 9.71
CA GLY A 36 3.79 -5.31 10.27
C GLY A 36 4.90 -5.16 9.23
N LEU A 37 5.12 -6.21 8.43
CA LEU A 37 6.11 -6.17 7.35
C LEU A 37 5.75 -5.14 6.27
N ALA A 38 4.47 -5.06 5.87
CA ALA A 38 4.00 -4.02 4.95
C ALA A 38 4.19 -2.61 5.52
N ALA A 39 3.99 -2.42 6.83
CA ALA A 39 4.16 -1.13 7.49
C ALA A 39 5.64 -0.73 7.58
N PHE A 40 6.53 -1.69 7.85
CA PHE A 40 7.98 -1.48 7.82
C PHE A 40 8.46 -1.05 6.42
N ILE A 41 8.06 -1.79 5.38
CA ILE A 41 8.39 -1.44 3.98
C ILE A 41 7.81 -0.06 3.61
N GLY A 42 6.57 0.23 4.04
CA GLY A 42 5.92 1.52 3.82
C GLY A 42 6.65 2.68 4.50
N ARG A 43 7.06 2.51 5.76
CA ARG A 43 7.86 3.50 6.49
C ARG A 43 9.25 3.69 5.87
N LYS A 44 9.93 2.62 5.46
CA LYS A 44 11.25 2.71 4.81
C LYS A 44 11.17 3.43 3.46
N LYS A 45 10.10 3.21 2.69
CA LYS A 45 9.93 3.80 1.35
C LYS A 45 9.47 5.26 1.35
N PHE A 46 8.56 5.63 2.24
CA PHE A 46 7.94 6.97 2.24
C PHE A 46 8.39 7.84 3.42
N GLY A 47 9.07 7.27 4.41
CA GLY A 47 9.41 7.95 5.66
C GLY A 47 8.22 8.04 6.62
N LYS A 48 8.51 8.39 7.89
CA LYS A 48 7.51 8.49 8.98
C LYS A 48 6.38 9.48 8.63
N LYS A 49 6.73 10.70 8.19
CA LYS A 49 5.77 11.78 7.92
C LYS A 49 4.80 11.42 6.79
N ARG A 50 5.30 11.03 5.61
CA ARG A 50 4.43 10.69 4.47
C ARG A 50 3.68 9.38 4.69
N PHE A 51 4.26 8.37 5.32
CA PHE A 51 3.52 7.13 5.64
C PHE A 51 2.34 7.41 6.57
N ALA A 52 2.54 8.22 7.62
CA ALA A 52 1.47 8.63 8.52
C ALA A 52 0.39 9.44 7.78
N ALA A 53 0.77 10.39 6.92
CA ALA A 53 -0.17 11.17 6.11
C ALA A 53 -1.01 10.29 5.16
N LEU A 54 -0.38 9.33 4.47
CA LEU A 54 -1.05 8.38 3.59
C LEU A 54 -2.01 7.45 4.35
N GLY A 55 -1.61 7.00 5.54
CA GLY A 55 -2.46 6.20 6.43
C GLY A 55 -3.65 7.00 6.95
N ALA A 56 -3.43 8.24 7.38
CA ALA A 56 -4.49 9.15 7.82
C ALA A 56 -5.47 9.48 6.68
N ALA A 57 -4.97 9.76 5.47
CA ALA A 57 -5.80 9.97 4.29
C ALA A 57 -6.66 8.74 3.95
N GLY A 58 -6.08 7.53 4.09
CA GLY A 58 -6.81 6.27 3.91
C GLY A 58 -7.93 6.11 4.93
N ARG A 59 -7.65 6.37 6.22
CA ARG A 59 -8.66 6.31 7.29
C ARG A 59 -9.77 7.34 7.11
N ARG A 60 -9.42 8.60 6.81
CA ARG A 60 -10.39 9.68 6.54
C ARG A 60 -11.31 9.33 5.37
N ARG A 61 -10.77 8.75 4.29
CA ARG A 61 -11.57 8.30 3.15
C ARG A 61 -12.47 7.11 3.51
N LYS A 62 -12.02 6.19 4.38
CA LYS A 62 -12.87 5.11 4.89
C LYS A 62 -14.01 5.66 5.76
N ALA A 63 -13.77 6.68 6.57
CA ALA A 63 -14.78 7.30 7.43
C ALA A 63 -15.81 8.14 6.65
N ARG A 64 -15.44 8.64 5.46
CA ARG A 64 -16.35 9.34 4.53
C ARG A 64 -17.18 8.42 3.64
N LYS A 65 -16.96 7.10 3.72
CA LYS A 65 -17.68 6.09 2.95
C LYS A 65 -18.64 5.36 3.87
#